data_AF-A0A6V7IIT4-F1
#
_entry.id   AF-A0A6V7IIT4-F1
#
_cell.length_a   1.000
_cell.length_b   1.000
_cell.length_c   1.000
_cell.angle_alpha   90.00
_cell.angle_beta   90.00
_cell.angle_gamma   90.00
#
_symmetry.space_group_name_H-M   'P 1'
#
loop_
_entity.id
_entity.type
_entity.pdbx_description
1 polymer ?
#
loop_
_entity_poly.entity_id
_entity_poly.type
_entity_poly.pdbx_seq_one_letter_code
_entity_poly.pdbx_strand_id
1 'polypeptide(L)' 'MVGIYARREPILMLNDMDLIKSVLIKDFDKFSDRGLGMDEKYEPTTAHLFNLETARWRLLRPKLSPAYTS' A
#
# COMPACT_ATOMS: atom_id res chain seq x y z
N MET A 1 3.99 19.94 -1.17
CA MET A 1 3.17 18.97 -0.42
C MET A 1 1.89 19.65 0.02
N VAL A 2 0.80 18.90 0.21
CA VAL A 2 -0.47 19.42 0.77
C VAL A 2 -0.98 18.44 1.82
N GLY A 3 -1.35 18.93 3.00
CA GLY A 3 -2.00 18.10 4.03
C GLY A 3 -3.51 18.10 3.84
N ILE A 4 -4.13 16.93 3.88
CA ILE A 4 -5.59 16.75 3.84
C ILE A 4 -6.02 15.85 4.98
N TYR A 5 -7.29 15.93 5.38
CA TYR A 5 -7.86 14.99 6.35
C TYR A 5 -8.89 14.11 5.64
N ALA A 6 -8.72 12.79 5.71
CA ALA A 6 -9.77 11.83 5.36
C ALA A 6 -10.48 11.41 6.65
N ARG A 7 -11.70 11.92 6.84
CA ARG A 7 -12.46 11.80 8.12
C ARG A 7 -11.65 12.34 9.30
N ARG A 8 -10.96 11.46 10.04
CA ARG A 8 -10.17 11.78 11.24
C ARG A 8 -8.68 11.49 11.04
N GLU A 9 -8.29 10.98 9.88
CA GLU A 9 -6.93 10.58 9.58
C GLU A 9 -6.24 11.68 8.76
N PRO A 10 -5.11 12.23 9.24
CA PRO A 10 -4.30 13.14 8.45
C PRO A 10 -3.59 12.37 7.34
N ILE A 11 -3.67 12.87 6.11
CA ILE A 11 -3.01 12.33 4.93
C ILE A 11 -2.11 13.42 4.33
N LEU A 12 -0.88 13.05 4.01
CA LEU A 12 0.07 13.93 3.32
C LEU A 12 0.06 13.62 1.81
N MET A 13 -0.40 14.57 1.01
CA MET A 13 -0.32 14.50 -0.44
C MET A 13 1.03 15.05 -0.94
N LEU A 14 1.77 14.19 -1.63
CA LEU A 14 3.03 14.55 -2.29
C LEU A 14 2.73 15.06 -3.71
N ASN A 15 3.26 16.23 -4.06
CA ASN A 15 3.09 16.87 -5.38
C ASN A 15 4.43 17.21 -6.04
N ASP A 16 5.52 16.65 -5.52
CA ASP A 16 6.88 16.88 -5.98
C ASP A 16 7.49 15.55 -6.43
N MET A 17 8.09 15.53 -7.62
CA MET A 17 8.56 14.30 -8.26
C MET A 17 9.69 13.63 -7.48
N ASP A 18 10.61 14.41 -6.92
CA ASP A 18 11.75 13.86 -6.19
C ASP A 18 11.30 13.26 -4.87
N LEU A 19 10.38 13.92 -4.18
CA LEU A 19 9.75 13.39 -2.97
C LEU A 19 8.92 12.13 -3.24
N ILE A 20 8.16 12.10 -4.33
CA ILE A 20 7.40 10.90 -4.75
C ILE A 20 8.35 9.73 -4.99
N LYS A 21 9.46 9.94 -5.70
CA LYS A 21 10.48 8.89 -5.93
C LYS A 21 11.14 8.47 -4.63
N SER A 22 11.45 9.40 -3.73
CA SER A 22 11.99 9.08 -2.41
C SER A 22 11.06 8.15 -1.65
N VAL A 23 9.76 8.46 -1.59
CA VAL A 23 8.79 7.67 -0.82
C VAL A 23 8.46 6.33 -1.49
N LEU A 24 8.24 6.30 -2.81
CA LEU A 24 7.78 5.09 -3.52
C LEU A 24 8.92 4.14 -3.93
N ILE A 25 10.16 4.61 -3.98
CA ILE A 25 11.31 3.82 -4.45
C ILE A 25 12.37 3.70 -3.36
N LYS A 26 12.96 4.83 -2.94
CA LYS A 26 14.12 4.82 -2.05
C LYS A 26 13.78 4.34 -0.64
N ASP A 27 12.67 4.83 -0.11
CA ASP A 27 12.20 4.58 1.25
C ASP A 27 10.93 3.71 1.24
N PHE A 28 10.70 2.93 0.18
CA PHE A 28 9.50 2.10 0.02
C PHE A 28 9.25 1.20 1.23
N ASP A 29 10.29 0.64 1.84
CA ASP A 29 10.14 -0.24 3.01
C ASP A 29 9.55 0.45 4.26
N LYS A 30 9.63 1.79 4.34
CA LYS A 30 9.01 2.59 5.41
C LYS A 30 7.55 2.95 5.09
N PHE A 31 7.21 2.99 3.81
CA PHE A 31 5.91 3.41 3.28
C PHE A 31 5.19 2.29 2.52
N SER A 32 5.50 1.04 2.85
CA SER A 32 5.00 -0.15 2.15
C SER A 32 3.59 -0.54 2.58
N ASP A 33 3.10 0.02 3.68
CA ASP A 33 1.73 -0.15 4.14
C ASP A 33 0.77 0.73 3.34
N ARG A 34 -0.42 0.21 3.05
CA ARG A 34 -1.43 0.84 2.20
C ARG A 34 -2.53 1.53 3.00
N GLY A 35 -2.53 1.37 4.33
CA GLY A 35 -3.43 2.12 5.22
C GLY A 35 -4.91 1.73 5.14
N LEU A 36 -5.26 0.68 4.38
CA LEU A 36 -6.61 0.13 4.39
C LEU A 36 -6.71 -0.82 5.58
N GLY A 37 -7.26 -0.34 6.69
CA GLY A 37 -7.62 -1.20 7.82
C GLY A 37 -8.60 -2.26 7.35
N MET A 38 -8.18 -3.53 7.39
CA MET A 38 -9.02 -4.65 6.95
C MET A 38 -9.32 -5.56 8.12
N ASP A 39 -10.59 -5.92 8.23
CA ASP A 39 -11.06 -6.94 9.16
C ASP A 39 -11.47 -8.19 8.37
N GLU A 40 -10.48 -9.06 8.12
CA GLU A 40 -10.63 -10.32 7.36
C GLU A 40 -11.68 -11.24 7.98
N LYS A 41 -12.03 -11.05 9.27
CA LYS A 41 -13.08 -11.81 9.96
C LYS A 41 -14.49 -11.44 9.49
N TYR A 42 -14.74 -10.16 9.26
CA TYR A 42 -16.06 -9.69 8.84
C TYR A 42 -16.16 -9.56 7.31
N GLU A 43 -15.05 -9.28 6.63
CA GLU A 43 -14.98 -9.08 5.18
C GLU A 43 -13.82 -9.89 4.56
N PRO A 44 -13.96 -11.23 4.42
CA PRO A 44 -12.88 -12.09 3.94
C PRO A 44 -12.48 -11.85 2.48
N THR A 45 -13.37 -11.24 1.68
CA THR A 45 -13.12 -10.93 0.26
C THR A 45 -12.09 -9.80 0.08
N THR A 46 -11.85 -8.99 1.11
CA THR A 46 -10.93 -7.87 1.03
C THR A 46 -9.47 -8.31 1.17
N ALA A 47 -9.21 -9.54 1.66
CA ALA A 47 -7.88 -10.12 1.84
C ALA A 47 -7.20 -10.58 0.52
N HIS A 48 -7.35 -9.81 -0.55
CA HIS A 48 -6.67 -10.03 -1.82
C HIS A 48 -5.31 -9.33 -1.88
N LEU A 49 -4.45 -9.72 -2.84
CA LEU A 49 -3.05 -9.27 -2.93
C LEU A 49 -2.87 -7.76 -2.80
N PHE A 50 -3.76 -6.94 -3.36
CA PHE A 50 -3.63 -5.48 -3.32
C PHE A 50 -3.85 -4.83 -1.94
N ASN A 51 -4.54 -5.51 -1.01
CA ASN A 51 -4.86 -4.94 0.29
C ASN A 51 -4.16 -5.67 1.45
N LEU A 52 -3.47 -6.78 1.19
CA LEU A 52 -2.74 -7.51 2.23
C LEU A 52 -1.69 -6.63 2.92
N GLU A 53 -1.50 -6.91 4.21
CA GLU A 53 -0.38 -6.42 5.01
C GLU A 53 0.95 -6.67 4.28
N THR A 54 1.89 -5.74 4.41
CA THR A 54 3.19 -5.79 3.75
C THR A 54 3.89 -7.13 3.90
N ALA A 55 3.91 -7.75 5.09
CA ALA A 55 4.60 -9.02 5.33
C ALA A 55 4.03 -10.17 4.47
N ARG A 56 2.70 -10.35 4.48
CA ARG A 56 2.01 -11.37 3.66
C ARG A 56 2.12 -11.05 2.17
N TRP A 57 1.97 -9.78 1.81
CA TRP A 57 2.09 -9.32 0.42
C TRP A 57 3.46 -9.62 -0.18
N ARG A 58 4.55 -9.37 0.55
CA ARG A 58 5.93 -9.64 0.08
C ARG A 58 6.15 -11.12 -0.25
N LEU A 59 5.54 -12.03 0.53
CA LEU A 59 5.64 -13.47 0.31
C LEU A 59 4.80 -13.97 -0.87
N LEU A 60 3.61 -13.39 -1.06
CA LEU A 60 2.64 -13.84 -2.07
C LEU A 60 2.86 -13.22 -3.44
N ARG A 61 3.34 -11.98 -3.52
CA ARG A 61 3.54 -11.27 -4.79
C ARG A 61 4.38 -12.05 -5.80
N PRO A 62 5.55 -12.62 -5.47
CA PRO A 62 6.37 -13.33 -6.46
C PRO A 62 5.68 -14.58 -7.01
N LYS A 63 4.87 -15.25 -6.18
CA LYS A 63 4.15 -16.47 -6.57
C LYS A 63 3.01 -16.18 -7.54
N LEU A 64 2.37 -15.01 -7.38
CA LEU A 64 1.23 -14.61 -8.19
C LEU A 64 1.61 -13.77 -9.40
N SER A 65 2.79 -13.14 -9.41
CA SER A 65 3.26 -12.30 -10.54
C SER A 65 3.15 -12.96 -11.91
N PRO A 66 3.44 -14.27 -12.09
CA PRO A 66 3.30 -14.93 -13.39
C PRO A 66 1.85 -15.00 -13.91
N ALA A 67 0.85 -15.01 -13.03
CA ALA A 67 -0.55 -15.02 -13.44
C ALA A 67 -1.02 -13.66 -14.00
N TYR A 68 -0.24 -12.61 -13.80
CA TYR A 68 -0.55 -11.23 -14.22
C TYR A 68 0.45 -10.66 -15.22
N THR A 69 1.40 -11.48 -15.69
CA THR A 69 2.41 -11.08 -16.67
C THR A 69 2.36 -12.09 -17.82
N SER A 70 1.90 -11.66 -18.99
CA SER A 70 1.97 -12.43 -20.25
C SER A 70 3.26 -12.16 -21.01
#